data_AF-A0A1Q3WIW0-F1
#
_entry.id   AF-A0A1Q3WIW0-F1
#
_cell.length_a   1.000
_cell.length_b   1.000
_cell.length_c   1.000
_cell.angle_alpha   90.00
_cell.angle_beta   90.00
_cell.angle_gamma   90.00
#
_symmetry.space_group_name_H-M   'P 1'
#
loop_
_entity.id
_entity.type
_entity.pdbx_description
1 polymer ?
#
loop_
_entity_poly.entity_id
_entity_poly.type
_entity_poly.pdbx_seq_one_letter_code
_entity_poly.pdbx_strand_id
1 'polypeptide(L)'
;MEALETNGWRVCLARQATDLAAGDTLLVLGIADWAAVGKPFFSRARELGIQRILWSCEPLLPPDLPSSRLQNWFLHARGVDYSSRPQRMQRLFDRFAYYGFAIQSWSLPWNRRRDFLPRQFSYAAKESRRLLGFWRAGLVDTLFVSLEPRQTFLAGHGVPSLFVPVGYHPDWGSLLEETERDIDVVFLGNITRRRRALLQDMEQALEKAGFTLKVVNQDCYGDVRTQLLNRSKILLNLNTFPWESPGMRMLMAMSCKAMVVSEHAENTAPYIEGTHFRMAARHELVDLVVSCLKDEAGRLSIADQAYRYVTEENTLANVMKMALESPSGAARRVI
;
A
#
# COMPACT_ATOMS: atom_id res chain seq x y z
N MET A 1 9.16 16.15 3.89
CA MET A 1 8.89 17.59 3.74
C MET A 1 10.20 18.35 3.83
N GLU A 2 10.85 18.34 4.99
CA GLU A 2 12.13 19.02 5.23
C GLU A 2 13.22 18.69 4.21
N ALA A 3 13.42 17.42 3.84
CA ALA A 3 14.41 17.09 2.81
C ALA A 3 14.07 17.63 1.42
N LEU A 4 12.79 17.76 1.06
CA LEU A 4 12.41 18.38 -0.21
C LEU A 4 12.72 19.89 -0.16
N GLU A 5 12.43 20.53 0.98
CA GLU A 5 12.78 21.94 1.24
C GLU A 5 14.28 22.19 1.19
N THR A 6 15.10 21.30 1.75
CA THR A 6 16.57 21.35 1.67
C THR A 6 17.09 21.25 0.22
N ASN A 7 16.35 20.59 -0.68
CA ASN A 7 16.70 20.52 -2.11
C ASN A 7 16.01 21.63 -2.93
N GLY A 8 15.53 22.69 -2.26
CA GLY A 8 14.96 23.88 -2.90
C GLY A 8 13.48 23.78 -3.28
N TRP A 9 12.80 22.69 -2.92
CA TRP A 9 11.38 22.54 -3.18
C TRP A 9 10.56 23.12 -2.03
N ARG A 10 9.74 24.12 -2.32
CA ARG A 10 8.72 24.55 -1.36
C ARG A 10 7.57 23.55 -1.35
N VAL A 11 7.36 22.85 -0.22
CA VAL A 11 6.24 21.91 -0.09
C VAL A 11 5.08 22.51 0.69
N CYS A 12 3.85 22.39 0.18
CA CYS A 12 2.67 23.02 0.77
C CYS A 12 1.48 22.06 0.74
N LEU A 13 0.79 21.86 1.87
CA LEU A 13 -0.46 21.12 1.86
C LEU A 13 -1.59 21.99 1.32
N ALA A 14 -2.02 21.76 0.08
CA ALA A 14 -3.19 22.44 -0.47
C ALA A 14 -4.47 21.93 0.21
N ARG A 15 -5.26 22.85 0.79
CA ARG A 15 -6.55 22.54 1.42
C ARG A 15 -7.70 22.76 0.45
N GLN A 16 -7.50 23.65 -0.51
CA GLN A 16 -8.48 24.01 -1.54
C GLN A 16 -7.78 24.15 -2.89
N ALA A 17 -8.52 23.91 -3.99
CA ALA A 17 -7.96 24.02 -5.34
C ALA A 17 -7.46 25.44 -5.66
N THR A 18 -7.99 26.46 -4.98
CA THR A 18 -7.57 27.87 -5.09
C THR A 18 -6.17 28.15 -4.52
N ASP A 19 -5.60 27.22 -3.75
CA ASP A 19 -4.25 27.37 -3.18
C ASP A 19 -3.14 27.16 -4.24
N LEU A 20 -3.51 26.68 -5.44
CA LEU A 20 -2.60 26.37 -6.54
C LEU A 20 -2.26 27.63 -7.37
N ALA A 21 -0.98 27.79 -7.72
CA ALA A 21 -0.47 28.87 -8.56
C ALA A 21 0.34 28.33 -9.76
N ALA A 22 0.42 29.13 -10.83
CA ALA A 22 1.22 28.77 -12.00
C ALA A 22 2.70 28.55 -11.62
N GLY A 23 3.32 27.53 -12.20
CA GLY A 23 4.71 27.12 -11.88
C GLY A 23 4.83 26.10 -10.75
N ASP A 24 3.73 25.75 -10.07
CA ASP A 24 3.68 24.66 -9.11
C ASP A 24 3.66 23.29 -9.81
N THR A 25 3.89 22.24 -9.03
CA THR A 25 3.62 20.82 -9.35
C THR A 25 2.65 20.30 -8.31
N LEU A 26 1.52 19.76 -8.72
CA LEU A 26 0.57 19.13 -7.81
C LEU A 26 0.96 17.66 -7.63
N LEU A 27 1.31 17.26 -6.41
CA LEU A 27 1.50 15.87 -6.01
C LEU A 27 0.32 15.42 -5.15
N VAL A 28 -0.49 14.52 -5.69
CA VAL A 28 -1.56 13.87 -4.93
C VAL A 28 -1.07 12.51 -4.45
N LEU A 29 -0.83 12.38 -3.16
CA LEU A 29 -0.67 11.09 -2.49
C LEU A 29 -2.03 10.64 -1.94
N GLY A 30 -2.42 9.38 -2.13
CA GLY A 30 -3.63 8.95 -1.46
C GLY A 30 -4.03 7.50 -1.57
N ILE A 31 -4.85 7.17 -0.57
CA ILE A 31 -5.49 5.88 -0.27
C ILE A 31 -7.02 6.06 -0.15
N ALA A 32 -7.61 7.02 -0.87
CA ALA A 32 -9.06 7.23 -0.85
C ALA A 32 -9.56 8.17 -1.96
N ASP A 33 -10.71 7.79 -2.52
CA ASP A 33 -11.65 8.53 -3.38
C ASP A 33 -11.15 9.83 -4.05
N TRP A 34 -10.04 9.73 -4.80
CA TRP A 34 -9.48 10.84 -5.58
C TRP A 34 -10.52 11.49 -6.51
N ALA A 35 -11.53 10.71 -6.91
CA ALA A 35 -12.64 11.16 -7.75
C ALA A 35 -13.47 12.27 -7.09
N ALA A 36 -13.69 12.21 -5.78
CA ALA A 36 -14.49 13.20 -5.06
C ALA A 36 -13.65 14.42 -4.66
N VAL A 37 -12.47 14.18 -4.08
CA VAL A 37 -11.64 15.26 -3.50
C VAL A 37 -10.65 15.81 -4.52
N GLY A 38 -10.04 14.96 -5.34
CA GLY A 38 -8.93 15.33 -6.22
C GLY A 38 -9.38 16.00 -7.52
N LYS A 39 -10.57 15.69 -8.05
CA LYS A 39 -11.02 16.23 -9.35
C LYS A 39 -10.98 17.77 -9.43
N PRO A 40 -11.44 18.54 -8.42
CA PRO A 40 -11.28 19.99 -8.42
C PRO A 40 -9.82 20.44 -8.51
N PHE A 41 -8.90 19.79 -7.76
CA PHE A 41 -7.47 20.11 -7.81
C PHE A 41 -6.86 19.82 -9.17
N PHE A 42 -7.14 18.65 -9.76
CA PHE A 42 -6.60 18.28 -11.08
C PHE A 42 -7.14 19.18 -12.20
N SER A 43 -8.43 19.54 -12.15
CA SER A 43 -9.02 20.47 -13.11
C SER A 43 -8.38 21.84 -12.99
N ARG A 44 -8.24 22.37 -11.76
CA ARG A 44 -7.63 23.67 -11.53
C ARG A 44 -6.15 23.68 -11.91
N ALA A 45 -5.40 22.65 -11.55
CA ALA A 45 -4.01 22.47 -11.96
C ALA A 45 -3.88 22.48 -13.49
N ARG A 46 -4.79 21.79 -14.19
CA ARG A 46 -4.83 21.81 -15.66
C ARG A 46 -5.06 23.21 -16.23
N GLU A 47 -6.01 23.96 -15.68
CA GLU A 47 -6.26 25.35 -16.10
C GLU A 47 -5.04 26.26 -15.92
N LEU A 48 -4.24 26.00 -14.87
CA LEU A 48 -3.03 26.74 -14.54
C LEU A 48 -1.77 26.23 -15.25
N GLY A 49 -1.86 25.15 -16.03
CA GLY A 49 -0.69 24.51 -16.65
C GLY A 49 0.30 23.87 -15.65
N ILE A 50 -0.19 23.52 -14.45
CA ILE A 50 0.58 22.87 -13.38
C ILE A 50 0.78 21.39 -13.72
N GLN A 51 2.00 20.87 -13.51
CA GLN A 51 2.29 19.45 -13.64
C GLN A 51 1.51 18.66 -12.58
N ARG A 52 0.83 17.59 -12.97
CA ARG A 52 -0.06 16.81 -12.09
C ARG A 52 0.48 15.40 -11.91
N ILE A 53 1.04 15.14 -10.73
CA ILE A 53 1.56 13.84 -10.34
C ILE A 53 0.57 13.16 -9.40
N LEU A 54 0.18 11.92 -9.71
CA LEU A 54 -0.62 11.09 -8.82
C LEU A 54 0.20 9.90 -8.35
N TRP A 55 0.35 9.77 -7.04
CA TRP A 55 1.00 8.62 -6.41
C TRP A 55 -0.03 7.64 -5.87
N SER A 56 -0.24 6.57 -6.62
CA SER A 56 -1.21 5.51 -6.31
C SER A 56 -0.63 4.49 -5.34
N CYS A 57 -1.11 4.56 -4.10
CA CYS A 57 -0.82 3.60 -3.04
C CYS A 57 -1.92 2.52 -2.89
N GLU A 58 -3.00 2.64 -3.66
CA GLU A 58 -4.13 1.70 -3.65
C GLU A 58 -3.95 0.48 -4.53
N PRO A 59 -4.56 -0.67 -4.14
CA PRO A 59 -4.43 -1.91 -4.88
C PRO A 59 -5.09 -1.76 -6.24
N LEU A 60 -4.38 -2.22 -7.26
CA LEU A 60 -4.93 -2.36 -8.60
C LEU A 60 -5.30 -3.82 -8.83
N LEU A 61 -5.96 -4.07 -9.96
CA LEU A 61 -6.22 -5.44 -10.38
C LEU A 61 -4.90 -6.19 -10.60
N PRO A 62 -4.86 -7.51 -10.34
CA PRO A 62 -3.67 -8.30 -10.60
C PRO A 62 -3.24 -8.16 -12.08
N PRO A 63 -1.94 -7.98 -12.36
CA PRO A 63 -1.46 -7.84 -13.74
C PRO A 63 -1.60 -9.13 -14.55
N ASP A 64 -1.61 -10.29 -13.88
CA ASP A 64 -1.76 -11.62 -14.47
C ASP A 64 -3.22 -12.02 -14.71
N LEU A 65 -4.19 -11.16 -14.36
CA LEU A 65 -5.59 -11.50 -14.52
C LEU A 65 -5.97 -11.57 -16.01
N PRO A 66 -6.53 -12.70 -16.50
CA PRO A 66 -6.91 -12.84 -17.90
C PRO A 66 -7.90 -11.76 -18.32
N SER A 67 -7.56 -10.94 -19.31
CA SER A 67 -8.45 -9.89 -19.80
C SER A 67 -9.71 -10.49 -20.43
N SER A 68 -10.89 -10.09 -19.97
CA SER A 68 -12.16 -10.39 -20.65
C SER A 68 -12.74 -9.15 -21.29
N ARG A 69 -13.60 -9.34 -22.29
CA ARG A 69 -14.37 -8.24 -22.90
C ARG A 69 -15.18 -7.46 -21.86
N LEU A 70 -15.75 -8.13 -20.85
CA LEU A 70 -16.52 -7.47 -19.79
C LEU A 70 -15.64 -6.64 -18.86
N GLN A 71 -14.46 -7.16 -18.49
CA GLN A 71 -13.50 -6.41 -17.68
C GLN A 71 -12.98 -5.19 -18.44
N ASN A 72 -12.57 -5.36 -19.70
CA ASN A 72 -12.13 -4.26 -20.55
C ASN A 72 -13.26 -3.25 -20.73
N TRP A 73 -14.49 -3.70 -21.00
CA TRP A 73 -15.63 -2.79 -21.05
C TRP A 73 -15.82 -2.03 -19.74
N PHE A 74 -15.69 -2.68 -18.58
CA PHE A 74 -15.84 -2.02 -17.28
C PHE A 74 -14.72 -1.00 -17.01
N LEU A 75 -13.46 -1.37 -17.26
CA LEU A 75 -12.29 -0.51 -17.10
C LEU A 75 -12.26 0.65 -18.11
N HIS A 76 -12.94 0.50 -19.26
CA HIS A 76 -13.00 1.50 -20.32
C HIS A 76 -14.32 2.29 -20.38
N ALA A 77 -15.34 1.87 -19.63
CA ALA A 77 -16.54 2.68 -19.44
C ALA A 77 -16.13 4.02 -18.81
N ARG A 78 -16.50 5.14 -19.46
CA ARG A 78 -16.08 6.51 -19.11
C ARG A 78 -16.11 6.74 -17.57
N GLY A 79 -14.91 6.75 -16.97
CA GLY A 79 -14.71 6.57 -15.52
C GLY A 79 -14.67 7.86 -14.68
N VAL A 80 -14.43 9.03 -15.30
CA VAL A 80 -14.40 10.32 -14.58
C VAL A 80 -15.80 10.84 -14.23
N ASP A 81 -16.83 10.26 -14.85
CA ASP A 81 -18.24 10.56 -14.59
C ASP A 81 -18.92 9.50 -13.70
N TYR A 82 -18.21 8.44 -13.30
CA TYR A 82 -18.82 7.42 -12.45
C TYR A 82 -19.19 7.95 -11.07
N SER A 83 -18.33 8.78 -10.45
CA SER A 83 -18.62 9.39 -9.15
C SER A 83 -19.80 10.35 -9.20
N SER A 84 -20.06 10.97 -10.36
CA SER A 84 -21.22 11.84 -10.60
C SER A 84 -22.50 11.07 -10.99
N ARG A 85 -22.44 9.76 -11.24
CA ARG A 85 -23.64 8.95 -11.50
C ARG A 85 -24.48 8.79 -10.23
N PRO A 86 -25.80 8.63 -10.35
CA PRO A 86 -26.64 8.25 -9.23
C PRO A 86 -26.13 6.96 -8.56
N GLN A 87 -26.12 6.94 -7.22
CA GLN A 87 -25.58 5.82 -6.43
C GLN A 87 -26.22 4.46 -6.78
N ARG A 88 -27.48 4.45 -7.22
CA ARG A 88 -28.17 3.24 -7.70
C ARG A 88 -27.52 2.67 -8.97
N MET A 89 -27.13 3.53 -9.92
CA MET A 89 -26.40 3.11 -11.10
C MET A 89 -25.00 2.64 -10.73
N GLN A 90 -24.29 3.37 -9.86
CA GLN A 90 -22.98 2.96 -9.36
C GLN A 90 -23.00 1.52 -8.81
N ARG A 91 -23.97 1.21 -7.92
CA ARG A 91 -24.20 -0.13 -7.37
C ARG A 91 -24.49 -1.18 -8.44
N LEU A 92 -25.26 -0.83 -9.48
CA LEU A 92 -25.56 -1.77 -10.57
C LEU A 92 -24.29 -2.11 -11.38
N PHE A 93 -23.49 -1.09 -11.74
CA PHE A 93 -22.21 -1.28 -12.42
C PHE A 93 -21.23 -2.10 -11.59
N ASP A 94 -21.18 -1.87 -10.28
CA ASP A 94 -20.36 -2.66 -9.36
C ASP A 94 -20.78 -4.13 -9.32
N ARG A 95 -22.08 -4.41 -9.37
CA ARG A 95 -22.59 -5.78 -9.47
C ARG A 95 -22.20 -6.43 -10.79
N PHE A 96 -22.24 -5.70 -11.91
CA PHE A 96 -21.77 -6.25 -13.20
C PHE A 96 -20.27 -6.53 -13.19
N ALA A 97 -19.45 -5.63 -12.65
CA ALA A 97 -18.02 -5.87 -12.46
C ALA A 97 -17.76 -7.10 -11.59
N TYR A 98 -18.53 -7.23 -10.51
CA TYR A 98 -18.50 -8.39 -9.64
C TYR A 98 -18.83 -9.70 -10.37
N TYR A 99 -19.90 -9.75 -11.17
CA TYR A 99 -20.28 -10.97 -11.89
C TYR A 99 -19.30 -11.31 -13.01
N GLY A 100 -18.85 -10.32 -13.77
CA GLY A 100 -17.82 -10.52 -14.80
C GLY A 100 -16.55 -11.11 -14.19
N PHE A 101 -16.14 -10.62 -13.02
CA PHE A 101 -15.00 -11.16 -12.30
C PHE A 101 -15.25 -12.55 -11.72
N ALA A 102 -16.41 -12.79 -11.11
CA ALA A 102 -16.75 -14.10 -10.57
C ALA A 102 -16.62 -15.16 -11.67
N ILE A 103 -17.09 -14.87 -12.89
CA ILE A 103 -16.92 -15.76 -14.06
C ILE A 103 -15.43 -15.88 -14.45
N GLN A 104 -14.66 -14.80 -14.52
CA GLN A 104 -13.24 -14.87 -14.88
C GLN A 104 -12.39 -15.64 -13.89
N SER A 105 -12.66 -15.52 -12.59
CA SER A 105 -11.94 -16.29 -11.58
C SER A 105 -12.11 -17.80 -11.80
N TRP A 106 -13.15 -18.24 -12.52
CA TRP A 106 -13.33 -19.64 -12.93
C TRP A 106 -12.35 -20.11 -14.02
N SER A 107 -11.47 -19.24 -14.51
CA SER A 107 -10.34 -19.63 -15.35
C SER A 107 -9.02 -19.77 -14.56
N LEU A 108 -8.95 -19.24 -13.33
CA LEU A 108 -7.75 -19.34 -12.51
C LEU A 108 -7.58 -20.75 -11.92
N PRO A 109 -6.35 -21.19 -11.62
CA PRO A 109 -6.10 -22.40 -10.84
C PRO A 109 -6.85 -22.40 -9.50
N TRP A 110 -7.24 -23.59 -9.00
CA TRP A 110 -8.08 -23.72 -7.79
C TRP A 110 -7.46 -23.09 -6.54
N ASN A 111 -6.15 -23.25 -6.35
CA ASN A 111 -5.39 -22.62 -5.26
C ASN A 111 -5.53 -21.09 -5.29
N ARG A 112 -5.36 -20.48 -6.48
CA ARG A 112 -5.57 -19.04 -6.70
C ARG A 112 -7.02 -18.64 -6.39
N ARG A 113 -8.03 -19.37 -6.89
CA ARG A 113 -9.46 -19.05 -6.68
C ARG A 113 -9.85 -18.87 -5.22
N ARG A 114 -9.33 -19.69 -4.32
CA ARG A 114 -9.69 -19.66 -2.89
C ARG A 114 -9.24 -18.38 -2.18
N ASP A 115 -8.23 -17.71 -2.72
CA ASP A 115 -7.69 -16.48 -2.13
C ASP A 115 -8.45 -15.22 -2.57
N PHE A 116 -9.31 -15.32 -3.60
CA PHE A 116 -10.08 -14.17 -4.10
C PHE A 116 -11.40 -14.01 -3.34
N LEU A 117 -11.47 -12.97 -2.50
CA LEU A 117 -12.75 -12.51 -1.96
C LEU A 117 -13.39 -11.50 -2.92
N PRO A 118 -14.66 -11.69 -3.32
CA PRO A 118 -15.45 -10.75 -4.11
C PRO A 118 -15.27 -9.26 -3.82
N ARG A 119 -15.28 -8.91 -2.53
CA ARG A 119 -15.18 -7.52 -2.07
C ARG A 119 -13.82 -6.89 -2.36
N GLN A 120 -12.75 -7.68 -2.24
CA GLN A 120 -11.38 -7.21 -2.50
C GLN A 120 -11.22 -6.85 -3.98
N PHE A 121 -11.75 -7.70 -4.86
CA PHE A 121 -11.71 -7.43 -6.29
C PHE A 121 -12.54 -6.21 -6.68
N SER A 122 -13.76 -6.08 -6.13
CA SER A 122 -14.61 -4.92 -6.42
C SER A 122 -13.92 -3.60 -6.07
N TYR A 123 -13.17 -3.58 -4.96
CA TYR A 123 -12.37 -2.42 -4.58
C TYR A 123 -11.24 -2.15 -5.58
N ALA A 124 -10.36 -3.12 -5.83
CA ALA A 124 -9.25 -2.96 -6.77
C ALA A 124 -9.71 -2.61 -8.20
N ALA A 125 -10.86 -3.14 -8.64
CA ALA A 125 -11.46 -2.81 -9.94
C ALA A 125 -11.94 -1.35 -9.99
N LYS A 126 -12.52 -0.83 -8.90
CA LYS A 126 -12.94 0.57 -8.81
C LYS A 126 -11.74 1.49 -8.88
N GLU A 127 -10.69 1.20 -8.11
CA GLU A 127 -9.45 1.99 -8.10
C GLU A 127 -8.77 1.96 -9.47
N SER A 128 -8.63 0.78 -10.07
CA SER A 128 -8.09 0.61 -11.43
C SER A 128 -8.85 1.45 -12.46
N ARG A 129 -10.19 1.38 -12.45
CA ARG A 129 -11.00 2.16 -13.39
C ARG A 129 -10.90 3.67 -13.14
N ARG A 130 -10.89 4.11 -11.87
CA ARG A 130 -10.72 5.53 -11.52
C ARG A 130 -9.39 6.04 -12.06
N LEU A 131 -8.31 5.33 -11.78
CA LEU A 131 -6.96 5.68 -12.22
C LEU A 131 -6.85 5.78 -13.74
N LEU A 132 -7.32 4.76 -14.46
CA LEU A 132 -7.35 4.76 -15.94
C LEU A 132 -8.25 5.87 -16.49
N GLY A 133 -9.35 6.20 -15.80
CA GLY A 133 -10.22 7.32 -16.16
C GLY A 133 -9.52 8.67 -16.05
N PHE A 134 -8.80 8.91 -14.97
CA PHE A 134 -8.03 10.13 -14.74
C PHE A 134 -6.95 10.33 -15.80
N TRP A 135 -6.20 9.25 -16.09
CA TRP A 135 -5.20 9.23 -17.16
C TRP A 135 -5.82 9.61 -18.52
N ARG A 136 -6.88 8.92 -18.94
CA ARG A 136 -7.52 9.15 -20.26
C ARG A 136 -8.16 10.53 -20.40
N ALA A 137 -8.60 11.13 -19.29
CA ALA A 137 -9.14 12.49 -19.30
C ALA A 137 -8.05 13.57 -19.36
N GLY A 138 -6.76 13.17 -19.31
CA GLY A 138 -5.64 14.10 -19.24
C GLY A 138 -5.65 14.91 -17.95
N LEU A 139 -6.13 14.32 -16.84
CA LEU A 139 -6.13 14.95 -15.52
C LEU A 139 -4.83 14.70 -14.75
N VAL A 140 -4.05 13.70 -15.15
CA VAL A 140 -2.77 13.33 -14.55
C VAL A 140 -1.73 13.30 -15.67
N ASP A 141 -0.57 13.92 -15.42
CA ASP A 141 0.57 13.94 -16.34
C ASP A 141 1.55 12.80 -16.03
N THR A 142 1.72 12.49 -14.75
CA THR A 142 2.68 11.49 -14.29
C THR A 142 2.06 10.61 -13.21
N LEU A 143 2.28 9.31 -13.33
CA LEU A 143 1.79 8.31 -12.38
C LEU A 143 2.96 7.68 -11.63
N PHE A 144 2.94 7.82 -10.31
CA PHE A 144 3.78 7.04 -9.41
C PHE A 144 2.96 5.87 -8.86
N VAL A 145 3.55 4.69 -8.77
CA VAL A 145 2.92 3.51 -8.17
C VAL A 145 3.86 2.90 -7.14
N SER A 146 3.29 2.52 -6.00
CA SER A 146 4.11 2.07 -4.87
C SER A 146 4.52 0.60 -4.89
N LEU A 147 4.14 -0.16 -5.92
CA LEU A 147 4.41 -1.58 -6.07
C LEU A 147 4.58 -1.91 -7.56
N GLU A 148 5.56 -2.75 -7.91
CA GLU A 148 5.80 -3.12 -9.31
C GLU A 148 4.62 -3.86 -9.97
N PRO A 149 3.85 -4.75 -9.30
CA PRO A 149 2.65 -5.35 -9.89
C PRO A 149 1.64 -4.32 -10.42
N ARG A 150 1.56 -3.14 -9.80
CA ARG A 150 0.71 -2.03 -10.26
C ARG A 150 1.29 -1.36 -11.49
N GLN A 151 2.62 -1.22 -11.56
CA GLN A 151 3.31 -0.72 -12.75
C GLN A 151 3.07 -1.65 -13.94
N THR A 152 3.20 -2.97 -13.74
CA THR A 152 2.90 -3.99 -14.75
C THR A 152 1.44 -3.91 -15.21
N PHE A 153 0.50 -3.76 -14.26
CA PHE A 153 -0.91 -3.59 -14.60
C PHE A 153 -1.16 -2.36 -15.48
N LEU A 154 -0.56 -1.21 -15.15
CA LEU A 154 -0.68 0.03 -15.91
C LEU A 154 -0.03 -0.07 -17.30
N ALA A 155 1.16 -0.68 -17.38
CA ALA A 155 1.84 -0.93 -18.65
C ALA A 155 0.99 -1.78 -19.59
N GLY A 156 0.31 -2.81 -19.07
CA GLY A 156 -0.66 -3.62 -19.84
C GLY A 156 -1.86 -2.83 -20.38
N HIS A 157 -2.12 -1.63 -19.86
CA HIS A 157 -3.16 -0.71 -20.34
C HIS A 157 -2.60 0.49 -21.12
N GLY A 158 -1.31 0.46 -21.49
CA GLY A 158 -0.64 1.54 -22.22
C GLY A 158 -0.48 2.81 -21.39
N VAL A 159 -0.41 2.69 -20.06
CA VAL A 159 -0.25 3.81 -19.14
C VAL A 159 1.18 3.84 -18.59
N PRO A 160 2.02 4.83 -18.98
CA PRO A 160 3.34 4.97 -18.42
C PRO A 160 3.24 5.33 -16.93
N SER A 161 4.08 4.71 -16.12
CA SER A 161 4.16 4.96 -14.67
C SER A 161 5.56 4.66 -14.14
N LEU A 162 5.93 5.32 -13.04
CA LEU A 162 7.17 5.11 -12.32
C LEU A 162 6.91 4.32 -11.04
N PHE A 163 7.73 3.32 -10.78
CA PHE A 163 7.75 2.65 -9.48
C PHE A 163 8.42 3.58 -8.46
N VAL A 164 7.67 3.97 -7.43
CA VAL A 164 8.11 4.85 -6.35
C VAL A 164 7.60 4.25 -5.03
N PRO A 165 8.45 3.49 -4.29
CA PRO A 165 8.01 2.77 -3.10
C PRO A 165 7.58 3.73 -1.99
N VAL A 166 6.69 3.32 -1.09
CA VAL A 166 6.35 4.19 0.04
C VAL A 166 7.57 4.32 0.96
N GLY A 167 8.05 5.55 1.16
CA GLY A 167 9.11 5.87 2.11
C GLY A 167 8.56 6.23 3.49
N TYR A 168 9.36 6.00 4.53
CA TYR A 168 9.03 6.25 5.93
C TYR A 168 8.85 7.74 6.27
N HIS A 169 7.87 8.04 7.13
CA HIS A 169 7.69 9.34 7.76
C HIS A 169 7.70 9.20 9.29
N PRO A 170 8.35 10.11 10.06
CA PRO A 170 8.41 10.03 11.53
C PRO A 170 7.07 9.84 12.24
N ASP A 171 6.01 10.48 11.77
CA ASP A 171 4.65 10.35 12.32
C ASP A 171 4.04 8.94 12.20
N TRP A 172 4.67 8.03 11.44
CA TRP A 172 4.19 6.66 11.29
C TRP A 172 4.69 5.73 12.39
N GLY A 173 5.73 6.13 13.11
CA GLY A 173 6.22 5.45 14.31
C GLY A 173 7.69 5.75 14.53
N SER A 174 8.08 5.98 15.77
CA SER A 174 9.46 6.22 16.19
C SER A 174 9.91 5.17 17.20
N LEU A 175 11.22 5.00 17.34
CA LEU A 175 11.79 4.21 18.43
C LEU A 175 11.59 4.96 19.75
N LEU A 176 11.02 4.28 20.74
CA LEU A 176 10.88 4.79 22.10
C LEU A 176 12.03 4.25 22.96
N GLU A 177 12.67 5.13 23.72
CA GLU A 177 13.73 4.73 24.66
C GLU A 177 13.15 3.84 25.76
N GLU A 178 13.99 2.92 26.27
CA GLU A 178 13.72 2.12 27.49
C GLU A 178 12.40 1.32 27.49
N THR A 179 11.86 0.96 26.33
CA THR A 179 10.63 0.14 26.25
C THR A 179 10.97 -1.36 26.28
N GLU A 180 10.46 -2.07 27.29
CA GLU A 180 10.50 -3.53 27.32
C GLU A 180 9.62 -4.14 26.21
N ARG A 181 10.16 -5.10 25.46
CA ARG A 181 9.43 -5.84 24.43
C ARG A 181 8.70 -7.05 25.01
N ASP A 182 7.61 -6.79 25.73
CA ASP A 182 6.82 -7.78 26.45
C ASP A 182 5.71 -8.46 25.61
N ILE A 183 5.48 -8.02 24.37
CA ILE A 183 4.54 -8.66 23.44
C ILE A 183 5.31 -9.51 22.44
N ASP A 184 5.10 -10.83 22.42
CA ASP A 184 5.85 -11.71 21.52
C ASP A 184 5.48 -11.46 20.05
N VAL A 185 4.18 -11.51 19.74
CA VAL A 185 3.68 -11.33 18.38
C VAL A 185 2.48 -10.39 18.39
N VAL A 186 2.46 -9.43 17.49
CA VAL A 186 1.29 -8.56 17.26
C VAL A 186 0.81 -8.67 15.83
N PHE A 187 -0.51 -8.74 15.64
CA PHE A 187 -1.16 -8.52 14.36
C PHE A 187 -1.99 -7.23 14.40
N LEU A 188 -1.79 -6.36 13.41
CA LEU A 188 -2.51 -5.09 13.27
C LEU A 188 -3.37 -5.05 12.00
N GLY A 189 -4.69 -5.05 12.16
CA GLY A 189 -5.62 -4.68 11.10
C GLY A 189 -6.89 -5.51 11.03
N ASN A 190 -7.65 -5.29 9.95
CA ASN A 190 -8.97 -5.88 9.79
C ASN A 190 -8.91 -7.41 9.71
N ILE A 191 -9.71 -8.08 10.56
CA ILE A 191 -9.86 -9.53 10.58
C ILE A 191 -10.85 -9.94 9.48
N THR A 192 -10.31 -10.41 8.36
CA THR A 192 -11.10 -11.06 7.32
C THR A 192 -11.35 -12.52 7.67
N ARG A 193 -12.30 -13.19 6.99
CA ARG A 193 -12.48 -14.65 7.12
C ARG A 193 -11.16 -15.41 6.87
N ARG A 194 -10.38 -14.95 5.88
CA ARG A 194 -9.08 -15.51 5.52
C ARG A 194 -8.09 -15.40 6.68
N ARG A 195 -7.94 -14.21 7.26
CA ARG A 195 -7.01 -13.96 8.37
C ARG A 195 -7.43 -14.65 9.67
N ARG A 196 -8.74 -14.73 9.95
CA ARG A 196 -9.26 -15.35 11.18
C ARG A 196 -8.74 -16.76 11.40
N ALA A 197 -8.84 -17.62 10.39
CA ALA A 197 -8.37 -19.00 10.49
C ALA A 197 -6.86 -19.06 10.80
N LEU A 198 -6.05 -18.28 10.07
CA LEU A 198 -4.60 -18.25 10.30
C LEU A 198 -4.22 -17.70 11.68
N LEU A 199 -4.94 -16.68 12.16
CA LEU A 199 -4.70 -16.12 13.50
C LEU A 199 -5.07 -17.11 14.61
N GLN A 200 -6.12 -17.92 14.43
CA GLN A 200 -6.50 -18.98 15.37
C GLN A 200 -5.44 -20.10 15.41
N ASP A 201 -4.96 -20.53 14.24
CA ASP A 201 -3.89 -21.54 14.15
C ASP A 201 -2.60 -21.02 14.79
N MET A 202 -2.26 -19.75 14.54
CA MET A 202 -1.10 -19.05 15.11
C MET A 202 -1.19 -18.93 16.63
N GLU A 203 -2.34 -18.51 17.16
CA GLU A 203 -2.58 -18.36 18.61
C GLU A 203 -2.34 -19.69 19.34
N GLN A 204 -2.97 -20.78 18.87
CA GLN A 204 -2.83 -22.11 19.48
C GLN A 204 -1.39 -22.63 19.43
N ALA A 205 -0.66 -22.37 18.34
CA ALA A 205 0.70 -22.83 18.19
C ALA A 205 1.68 -22.03 19.07
N LEU A 206 1.48 -20.71 19.17
CA LEU A 206 2.26 -19.85 20.06
C LEU A 206 2.04 -20.21 21.52
N GLU A 207 0.79 -20.44 21.95
CA GLU A 207 0.48 -20.88 23.31
C GLU A 207 1.20 -22.19 23.67
N LYS A 208 1.19 -23.18 22.78
CA LYS A 208 1.94 -24.45 22.96
C LYS A 208 3.44 -24.24 23.06
N ALA A 209 3.97 -23.20 22.42
CA ALA A 209 5.39 -22.85 22.45
C ALA A 209 5.76 -21.89 23.60
N GLY A 210 4.79 -21.47 24.43
CA GLY A 210 5.00 -20.55 25.54
C GLY A 210 5.07 -19.06 25.15
N PHE A 211 4.47 -18.70 24.01
CA PHE A 211 4.44 -17.33 23.49
C PHE A 211 3.01 -16.81 23.33
N THR A 212 2.87 -15.50 23.16
CA THR A 212 1.58 -14.81 23.08
C THR A 212 1.33 -14.15 21.72
N LEU A 213 0.07 -14.13 21.28
CA LEU A 213 -0.39 -13.35 20.12
C LEU A 213 -1.34 -12.25 20.56
N LYS A 214 -1.00 -11.00 20.24
CA LYS A 214 -1.90 -9.86 20.41
C LYS A 214 -2.53 -9.45 19.08
N VAL A 215 -3.84 -9.61 18.97
CA VAL A 215 -4.61 -9.21 17.78
C VAL A 215 -5.29 -7.86 18.03
N VAL A 216 -4.97 -6.86 17.23
CA VAL A 216 -5.57 -5.52 17.31
C VAL A 216 -6.20 -5.17 15.96
N ASN A 217 -7.52 -4.99 15.94
CA ASN A 217 -8.29 -4.86 14.71
C ASN A 217 -9.01 -3.50 14.55
N GLN A 218 -9.00 -2.65 15.58
CA GLN A 218 -9.66 -1.34 15.62
C GLN A 218 -8.86 -0.38 16.51
N ASP A 219 -9.08 0.93 16.33
CA ASP A 219 -8.68 2.01 17.23
C ASP A 219 -7.20 2.06 17.66
N CYS A 220 -6.29 1.67 16.77
CA CYS A 220 -4.85 1.67 17.02
C CYS A 220 -4.12 2.59 16.02
N TYR A 221 -3.99 3.86 16.40
CA TYR A 221 -3.46 4.94 15.56
C TYR A 221 -2.48 5.81 16.36
N GLY A 222 -1.65 6.58 15.65
CA GLY A 222 -0.70 7.53 16.25
C GLY A 222 0.16 6.89 17.34
N ASP A 223 0.29 7.58 18.47
CA ASP A 223 1.13 7.18 19.60
C ASP A 223 0.75 5.81 20.18
N VAL A 224 -0.54 5.47 20.21
CA VAL A 224 -1.03 4.17 20.69
C VAL A 224 -0.43 3.04 19.84
N ARG A 225 -0.40 3.22 18.51
CA ARG A 225 0.22 2.27 17.58
C ARG A 225 1.74 2.21 17.79
N THR A 226 2.39 3.37 17.92
CA THR A 226 3.83 3.46 18.14
C THR A 226 4.25 2.72 19.41
N GLN A 227 3.57 2.96 20.53
CA GLN A 227 3.83 2.25 21.81
C GLN A 227 3.63 0.74 21.68
N LEU A 228 2.53 0.32 21.04
CA LEU A 228 2.26 -1.10 20.82
C LEU A 228 3.38 -1.79 20.03
N LEU A 229 3.85 -1.15 18.95
CA LEU A 229 4.91 -1.70 18.11
C LEU A 229 6.26 -1.69 18.83
N ASN A 230 6.57 -0.68 19.64
CA ASN A 230 7.79 -0.65 20.44
C ASN A 230 7.82 -1.74 21.52
N ARG A 231 6.67 -2.15 22.06
CA ARG A 231 6.54 -3.29 22.97
C ARG A 231 6.54 -4.67 22.28
N SER A 232 6.44 -4.70 20.96
CA SER A 232 6.29 -5.96 20.22
C SER A 232 7.65 -6.51 19.73
N LYS A 233 7.90 -7.81 19.91
CA LYS A 233 9.08 -8.49 19.36
C LYS A 233 8.91 -8.71 17.86
N ILE A 234 7.74 -9.19 17.44
CA ILE A 234 7.40 -9.49 16.04
C ILE A 234 6.05 -8.84 15.65
N LEU A 235 6.01 -8.17 14.49
CA LEU A 235 4.79 -7.86 13.77
C LEU A 235 4.50 -8.97 12.74
N LEU A 236 3.32 -9.57 12.84
CA LEU A 236 2.80 -10.48 11.82
C LEU A 236 2.12 -9.68 10.69
N ASN A 237 2.73 -9.69 9.50
CA ASN A 237 2.19 -9.03 8.30
C ASN A 237 1.40 -10.02 7.44
N LEU A 238 0.07 -9.92 7.45
CA LEU A 238 -0.81 -10.73 6.60
C LEU A 238 -1.36 -9.89 5.45
N ASN A 239 -1.29 -10.40 4.22
CA ASN A 239 -1.69 -9.64 3.04
C ASN A 239 -3.21 -9.41 3.01
N THR A 240 -3.65 -8.21 2.63
CA THR A 240 -5.08 -8.00 2.37
C THR A 240 -5.41 -8.58 1.00
N PHE A 241 -4.64 -8.19 -0.02
CA PHE A 241 -4.76 -8.63 -1.39
C PHE A 241 -3.67 -9.69 -1.66
N PRO A 242 -4.02 -10.92 -2.06
CA PRO A 242 -3.05 -12.00 -2.25
C PRO A 242 -1.94 -11.71 -3.28
N TRP A 243 -2.17 -10.75 -4.19
CA TRP A 243 -1.24 -10.37 -5.26
C TRP A 243 -0.41 -9.11 -4.93
N GLU A 244 -0.55 -8.53 -3.74
CA GLU A 244 0.22 -7.36 -3.32
C GLU A 244 0.73 -7.52 -1.88
N SER A 245 1.91 -6.95 -1.61
CA SER A 245 2.43 -6.77 -0.26
C SER A 245 2.54 -5.27 0.08
N PRO A 246 1.47 -4.63 0.58
CA PRO A 246 1.54 -3.22 0.94
C PRO A 246 2.53 -2.99 2.08
N GLY A 247 3.61 -2.26 1.79
CA GLY A 247 4.71 -2.03 2.73
C GLY A 247 4.38 -1.13 3.93
N MET A 248 3.22 -0.47 3.97
CA MET A 248 2.90 0.52 5.01
C MET A 248 2.98 -0.05 6.44
N ARG A 249 2.44 -1.25 6.66
CA ARG A 249 2.51 -1.89 7.98
C ARG A 249 3.94 -2.31 8.33
N MET A 250 4.71 -2.71 7.33
CA MET A 250 6.12 -3.06 7.49
C MET A 250 6.92 -1.83 7.93
N LEU A 251 6.77 -0.70 7.25
CA LEU A 251 7.41 0.57 7.61
C LEU A 251 7.14 0.96 9.07
N MET A 252 5.88 0.92 9.49
CA MET A 252 5.48 1.26 10.87
C MET A 252 6.17 0.35 11.90
N ALA A 253 6.27 -0.95 11.66
CA ALA A 253 6.92 -1.87 12.58
C ALA A 253 8.44 -1.76 12.56
N MET A 254 9.03 -1.66 11.38
CA MET A 254 10.47 -1.53 11.19
C MET A 254 10.99 -0.24 11.86
N SER A 255 10.26 0.87 11.75
CA SER A 255 10.63 2.13 12.41
C SER A 255 10.53 2.08 13.94
N CYS A 256 9.80 1.10 14.49
CA CYS A 256 9.71 0.81 15.93
C CYS A 256 10.60 -0.38 16.35
N LYS A 257 11.52 -0.84 15.49
CA LYS A 257 12.37 -2.04 15.69
C LYS A 257 11.61 -3.33 16.04
N ALA A 258 10.35 -3.45 15.63
CA ALA A 258 9.65 -4.73 15.67
C ALA A 258 10.03 -5.53 14.42
N MET A 259 10.53 -6.76 14.59
CA MET A 259 10.83 -7.62 13.45
C MET A 259 9.55 -7.92 12.68
N VAL A 260 9.60 -7.89 11.35
CA VAL A 260 8.45 -8.24 10.52
C VAL A 260 8.55 -9.69 10.06
N VAL A 261 7.49 -10.46 10.28
CA VAL A 261 7.28 -11.77 9.65
C VAL A 261 6.04 -11.68 8.76
N SER A 262 6.21 -11.90 7.47
CA SER A 262 5.17 -11.71 6.46
C SER A 262 4.68 -13.01 5.86
N GLU A 263 3.39 -13.06 5.54
CA GLU A 263 2.88 -14.00 4.56
C GLU A 263 3.54 -13.77 3.19
N HIS A 264 3.77 -14.85 2.45
CA HIS A 264 4.35 -14.81 1.11
C HIS A 264 3.68 -13.79 0.19
N ALA A 265 4.53 -13.06 -0.54
CA ALA A 265 4.16 -12.20 -1.65
C ALA A 265 5.25 -12.30 -2.74
N GLU A 266 4.82 -12.22 -4.00
CA GLU A 266 5.73 -12.33 -5.15
C GLU A 266 6.66 -11.13 -5.27
N ASN A 267 6.20 -9.94 -4.86
CA ASN A 267 6.97 -8.71 -4.93
C ASN A 267 7.02 -8.04 -3.56
N THR A 268 8.24 -7.88 -3.06
CA THR A 268 8.54 -7.36 -1.73
C THR A 268 9.41 -6.11 -1.79
N ALA A 269 9.73 -5.63 -2.99
CA ALA A 269 10.53 -4.43 -3.17
C ALA A 269 9.90 -3.23 -2.45
N PRO A 270 10.72 -2.36 -1.82
CA PRO A 270 12.18 -2.39 -1.84
C PRO A 270 12.79 -3.22 -0.68
N TYR A 271 11.98 -4.00 0.06
CA TYR A 271 12.43 -4.77 1.21
C TYR A 271 13.03 -6.12 0.79
N ILE A 272 14.13 -6.50 1.44
CA ILE A 272 14.87 -7.73 1.14
C ILE A 272 14.55 -8.79 2.21
N GLU A 273 14.07 -9.95 1.77
CA GLU A 273 13.82 -11.11 2.65
C GLU A 273 15.15 -11.60 3.25
N GLY A 274 15.13 -11.98 4.53
CA GLY A 274 16.33 -12.34 5.29
C GLY A 274 17.13 -11.15 5.82
N THR A 275 16.95 -9.94 5.26
CA THR A 275 17.67 -8.72 5.67
C THR A 275 16.76 -7.78 6.46
N HIS A 276 15.59 -7.42 5.89
CA HIS A 276 14.65 -6.47 6.51
C HIS A 276 13.46 -7.18 7.19
N PHE A 277 13.11 -8.38 6.73
CA PHE A 277 11.98 -9.14 7.24
C PHE A 277 12.15 -10.62 6.91
N ARG A 278 11.31 -11.48 7.48
CA ARG A 278 11.20 -12.89 7.07
C ARG A 278 9.85 -13.17 6.45
N MET A 279 9.83 -14.14 5.55
CA MET A 279 8.63 -14.49 4.79
C MET A 279 8.48 -15.99 4.69
N ALA A 280 7.24 -16.48 4.73
CA ALA A 280 6.95 -17.89 4.50
C ALA A 280 5.61 -18.07 3.82
N ALA A 281 5.41 -19.24 3.20
CA ALA A 281 4.09 -19.64 2.76
C ALA A 281 3.17 -19.74 3.99
N ARG A 282 1.86 -19.58 3.76
CA ARG A 282 0.87 -19.52 4.83
C ARG A 282 0.92 -20.70 5.82
N HIS A 283 1.19 -21.90 5.31
CA HIS A 283 1.22 -23.13 6.11
C HIS A 283 2.52 -23.29 6.94
N GLU A 284 3.56 -22.53 6.60
CA GLU A 284 4.87 -22.52 7.29
C GLU A 284 5.04 -21.29 8.20
N LEU A 285 4.10 -20.34 8.12
CA LEU A 285 4.22 -19.05 8.78
C LEU A 285 4.30 -19.18 10.30
N VAL A 286 3.57 -20.15 10.86
CA VAL A 286 3.59 -20.45 12.30
C VAL A 286 4.98 -20.90 12.74
N ASP A 287 5.56 -21.88 12.05
CA ASP A 287 6.89 -22.42 12.37
C ASP A 287 7.98 -21.35 12.21
N LEU A 288 7.84 -20.49 11.19
CA LEU A 288 8.75 -19.35 11.01
C LEU A 288 8.66 -18.37 12.18
N VAL A 289 7.46 -18.02 12.65
CA VAL A 289 7.31 -17.11 13.80
C VAL A 289 7.92 -17.73 15.05
N VAL A 290 7.64 -19.01 15.35
CA VAL A 290 8.18 -19.70 16.53
C VAL A 290 9.71 -19.80 16.47
N SER A 291 10.29 -20.10 15.30
CA SER A 291 11.74 -20.14 15.14
C SER A 291 12.38 -18.77 15.35
N CYS A 292 11.78 -17.69 14.83
CA CYS A 292 12.25 -16.32 15.05
C CYS A 292 12.14 -15.88 16.53
N LEU A 293 11.13 -16.36 17.28
CA LEU A 293 11.02 -16.07 18.72
C LEU A 293 12.07 -16.80 19.55
N LYS A 294 12.52 -17.98 19.10
CA LYS A 294 13.59 -18.75 19.76
C LYS A 294 14.99 -18.24 19.44
N ASP A 295 15.19 -17.62 18.28
CA ASP A 295 16.46 -17.02 17.86
C ASP A 295 16.45 -15.51 18.09
N GLU A 296 16.75 -15.10 19.33
CA GLU A 296 16.78 -13.69 19.69
C GLU A 296 17.85 -12.90 18.92
N ALA A 297 19.04 -13.45 18.75
CA ALA A 297 20.15 -12.77 18.08
C ALA A 297 19.82 -12.52 16.60
N GLY A 298 19.31 -13.53 15.89
CA GLY A 298 18.87 -13.39 14.51
C GLY A 298 17.71 -12.42 14.36
N ARG A 299 16.72 -12.47 15.27
CA ARG A 299 15.59 -11.54 15.29
C ARG A 299 16.05 -10.08 15.45
N LEU A 300 16.94 -9.80 16.39
CA LEU A 300 17.45 -8.45 16.64
C LEU A 300 18.27 -7.93 15.45
N SER A 301 19.10 -8.79 14.86
CA SER A 301 19.89 -8.43 13.67
C SER A 301 19.00 -7.99 12.49
N ILE A 302 17.93 -8.72 12.20
CA ILE A 302 16.98 -8.36 11.13
C ILE A 302 16.22 -7.07 11.48
N ALA A 303 15.75 -6.93 12.73
CA ALA A 303 15.03 -5.75 13.17
C ALA A 303 15.90 -4.47 13.08
N ASP A 304 17.19 -4.57 13.44
CA ASP A 304 18.13 -3.45 13.36
C ASP A 304 18.44 -3.05 11.92
N GLN A 305 18.64 -4.02 11.03
CA GLN A 305 18.85 -3.76 9.60
C GLN A 305 17.61 -3.10 8.98
N ALA A 306 16.42 -3.62 9.28
CA ALA A 306 15.18 -3.05 8.79
C ALA A 306 14.95 -1.62 9.30
N TYR A 307 15.23 -1.37 10.59
CA TYR A 307 15.14 -0.04 11.19
C TYR A 307 16.04 0.96 10.47
N ARG A 308 17.34 0.67 10.36
CA ARG A 308 18.30 1.54 9.66
C ARG A 308 17.86 1.83 8.24
N TYR A 309 17.49 0.79 7.49
CA TYR A 309 17.02 0.94 6.12
C TYR A 309 15.82 1.90 6.03
N VAL A 310 14.78 1.72 6.84
CA VAL A 310 13.58 2.58 6.73
C VAL A 310 13.82 3.98 7.26
N THR A 311 14.65 4.17 8.29
CA THR A 311 14.85 5.49 8.90
C THR A 311 15.94 6.32 8.22
N GLU A 312 16.87 5.70 7.49
CA GLU A 312 18.03 6.37 6.90
C GLU A 312 17.98 6.36 5.36
N GLU A 313 17.57 5.24 4.75
CA GLU A 313 17.63 5.06 3.29
C GLU A 313 16.25 5.25 2.63
N ASN A 314 15.26 4.45 3.01
CA ASN A 314 13.90 4.47 2.46
C ASN A 314 12.99 5.46 3.18
N THR A 315 13.47 6.68 3.39
CA THR A 315 12.65 7.77 3.94
C THR A 315 11.76 8.36 2.85
N LEU A 316 10.59 8.89 3.22
CA LEU A 316 9.69 9.58 2.29
C LEU A 316 10.42 10.72 1.58
N ALA A 317 11.28 11.41 2.32
CA ALA A 317 12.21 12.42 1.84
C ALA A 317 13.08 11.92 0.68
N ASN A 318 13.85 10.84 0.89
CA ASN A 318 14.77 10.29 -0.09
C ASN A 318 14.02 9.75 -1.31
N VAL A 319 12.93 9.02 -1.09
CA VAL A 319 12.13 8.47 -2.19
C VAL A 319 11.56 9.59 -3.06
N MET A 320 11.01 10.64 -2.45
CA MET A 320 10.46 11.77 -3.21
C MET A 320 11.54 12.54 -3.95
N LYS A 321 12.72 12.73 -3.35
CA LYS A 321 13.87 13.32 -4.03
C LYS A 321 14.22 12.53 -5.29
N MET A 322 14.42 11.23 -5.17
CA MET A 322 14.73 10.35 -6.30
C MET A 322 13.66 10.39 -7.40
N ALA A 323 12.37 10.37 -7.01
CA ALA A 323 11.26 10.37 -7.95
C ALA A 323 11.14 11.68 -8.74
N LEU A 324 11.39 12.82 -8.09
CA LEU A 324 11.28 14.16 -8.69
C LEU A 324 12.53 14.59 -9.47
N GLU A 325 13.72 14.11 -9.08
CA GLU A 325 14.97 14.36 -9.82
C GLU A 325 15.12 13.48 -11.07
N SER A 326 14.28 12.46 -11.22
CA SER A 326 14.20 11.67 -12.46
C SER A 326 13.92 12.61 -13.65
N PRO A 327 14.46 12.35 -14.87
CA PRO A 327 14.32 13.24 -16.05
C PRO A 327 12.87 13.65 -16.42
N SER A 328 11.88 12.93 -15.88
CA SER A 328 10.44 13.19 -15.98
C SER A 328 9.88 14.27 -15.04
N GLY A 329 10.65 14.76 -14.05
CA GLY A 329 10.15 15.53 -12.89
C GLY A 329 10.64 16.98 -12.76
N ALA A 330 11.18 17.59 -13.83
CA ALA A 330 11.80 18.92 -13.77
C ALA A 330 10.80 20.07 -13.55
N ALA A 331 10.40 20.28 -12.30
CA ALA A 331 9.76 21.49 -11.80
C ALA A 331 10.51 22.01 -10.56
N ARG A 332 10.19 23.20 -10.04
CA ARG A 332 10.92 23.81 -8.90
C ARG A 332 10.08 23.97 -7.63
N ARG A 333 8.79 23.59 -7.64
CA ARG A 333 7.87 23.66 -6.49
C ARG A 333 6.87 22.50 -6.54
N VAL A 334 6.73 21.73 -5.46
CA VAL A 334 5.76 20.61 -5.33
C VAL A 334 4.77 20.96 -4.23
N ILE A 335 3.48 20.90 -4.52
CA ILE A 335 2.34 21.12 -3.62
C ILE A 335 1.63 19.80 -3.43
#